data_AF-A0A0C2GS43-F1
#
_entry.id   AF-A0A0C2GS43-F1
#
_cell.length_a   1.000
_cell.length_b   1.000
_cell.length_c   1.000
_cell.angle_alpha   90.00
_cell.angle_beta   90.00
_cell.angle_gamma   90.00
#
_symmetry.space_group_name_H-M   'P 1'
#
loop_
_entity.id
_entity.type
_entity.pdbx_description
1 polymer ?
#
loop_
_entity_poly.entity_id
_entity_poly.type
_entity_poly.pdbx_seq_one_letter_code
_entity_poly.pdbx_strand_id
1 'polypeptide(L)'
;MKAVQAGSLDLVKLLILFDADINAVDAQGQSIHEINKSSKRRADIDALLTIVNPPPAPASTEQTKSITFLHNFAFFHFLLTSHYRNGSSAPWDYQQESAIQVQKENKESGGERVNLLSLDGGGIRGLVVIQMLSELEKKFGTDLLSSFGWLGGTSTGAILALALSQGKSIAHCRSMYFRLKDELFCGERPYIGATLDSFLRSEFGEDTTLADITSKKLV
;
A
#
# COMPACT_ATOMS: atom_id res chain seq x y z
N MET A 1 4.75 -6.00 -15.84
CA MET A 1 5.91 -6.25 -16.73
C MET A 1 7.27 -6.07 -16.05
N LYS A 2 7.71 -4.83 -15.77
CA LYS A 2 9.06 -4.59 -15.22
C LYS A 2 9.38 -5.33 -13.91
N ALA A 3 8.40 -5.49 -13.01
CA ALA A 3 8.58 -6.23 -11.76
C ALA A 3 8.94 -7.73 -12.01
N VAL A 4 8.30 -8.35 -13.00
CA VAL A 4 8.54 -9.75 -13.40
C VAL A 4 9.90 -9.89 -14.07
N GLN A 5 10.23 -8.96 -14.98
CA GLN A 5 11.54 -8.90 -15.64
C GLN A 5 12.68 -8.71 -14.63
N ALA A 6 12.48 -7.88 -13.60
CA ALA A 6 13.42 -7.69 -12.51
C ALA A 6 13.47 -8.88 -11.53
N GLY A 7 12.57 -9.85 -11.64
CA GLY A 7 12.47 -11.00 -10.73
C GLY A 7 12.11 -10.62 -9.29
N SER A 8 11.50 -9.45 -9.08
CA SER A 8 11.13 -8.97 -7.74
C SER A 8 9.78 -9.55 -7.34
N LEU A 9 9.79 -10.62 -6.55
CA LEU A 9 8.57 -11.30 -6.12
C LEU A 9 7.67 -10.38 -5.30
N ASP A 10 8.24 -9.53 -4.44
CA ASP A 10 7.45 -8.62 -3.60
C ASP A 10 6.69 -7.58 -4.42
N LEU A 11 7.31 -7.03 -5.47
CA LEU A 11 6.62 -6.13 -6.39
C LEU A 11 5.57 -6.86 -7.22
N VAL A 12 5.83 -8.10 -7.65
CA VAL A 12 4.84 -8.90 -8.38
C VAL A 12 3.63 -9.21 -7.50
N LYS A 13 3.87 -9.63 -6.25
CA LYS A 13 2.87 -9.86 -5.22
C LYS A 13 2.02 -8.62 -4.95
N LEU A 14 2.67 -7.47 -4.76
CA LEU A 14 1.98 -6.19 -4.54
C LEU A 14 1.14 -5.79 -5.75
N LEU A 15 1.67 -5.92 -6.97
CA LEU A 15 0.92 -5.58 -8.18
C LEU A 15 -0.33 -6.45 -8.32
N ILE A 16 -0.19 -7.77 -8.14
CA ILE A 16 -1.32 -8.71 -8.12
C ILE A 16 -2.35 -8.31 -7.05
N LEU A 17 -1.89 -7.96 -5.85
CA LEU A 17 -2.76 -7.50 -4.76
C LEU A 17 -3.57 -6.25 -5.12
N PHE A 18 -3.02 -5.37 -5.96
CA PHE A 18 -3.68 -4.15 -6.44
C PHE A 18 -4.40 -4.35 -7.78
N ASP A 19 -4.90 -5.56 -8.04
CA ASP A 19 -5.66 -5.91 -9.24
C ASP A 19 -4.92 -5.57 -10.54
N ALA A 20 -3.59 -5.67 -10.56
CA ALA A 20 -2.84 -5.51 -11.80
C ALA A 20 -3.32 -6.53 -12.83
N ASP A 21 -3.66 -6.04 -14.02
CA ASP A 21 -4.12 -6.91 -15.11
C ASP A 21 -3.01 -7.87 -15.51
N ILE A 22 -3.21 -9.14 -15.16
CA ILE A 22 -2.26 -10.22 -15.45
C ILE A 22 -2.24 -10.61 -16.93
N ASN A 23 -3.25 -10.19 -17.69
CA ASN A 23 -3.36 -10.43 -19.13
C ASN A 23 -2.82 -9.27 -19.96
N ALA A 24 -2.35 -8.19 -19.31
CA ALA A 24 -1.75 -7.07 -19.99
C ALA A 24 -0.51 -7.48 -20.80
N VAL A 25 -0.34 -6.84 -21.95
CA VAL A 25 0.83 -6.99 -22.82
C VAL A 25 1.71 -5.74 -22.76
N ASP A 26 3.01 -5.90 -22.99
CA ASP A 26 3.91 -4.74 -23.12
C ASP A 26 3.80 -4.05 -24.49
N ALA A 27 4.62 -3.03 -24.72
CA ALA A 27 4.66 -2.30 -25.98
C ALA A 27 5.11 -3.16 -27.18
N GLN A 28 5.71 -4.33 -26.91
CA GLN A 28 6.15 -5.31 -27.89
C GLN A 28 5.12 -6.45 -28.07
N GLY A 29 3.98 -6.37 -27.37
CA GLY A 29 2.93 -7.38 -27.41
C GLY A 29 3.20 -8.63 -26.58
N GLN A 30 4.27 -8.64 -25.77
CA GLN A 30 4.62 -9.80 -24.96
C GLN A 30 3.74 -9.89 -23.72
N SER A 31 3.28 -11.09 -23.39
CA SER A 31 2.49 -11.34 -22.17
C SER A 31 3.38 -11.48 -20.92
N ILE A 32 2.77 -11.41 -19.74
CA ILE A 32 3.49 -11.63 -18.47
C ILE A 32 4.17 -13.02 -18.45
N HIS A 33 3.49 -14.05 -18.95
CA HIS A 33 4.04 -15.40 -19.02
C HIS A 33 5.26 -15.50 -19.93
N GLU A 34 5.28 -14.77 -21.04
CA GLU A 34 6.42 -14.73 -21.95
C GLU A 34 7.62 -14.01 -21.34
N ILE A 35 7.37 -12.87 -20.68
CA ILE A 35 8.43 -12.14 -19.96
C ILE A 35 8.99 -13.00 -18.83
N ASN A 36 8.13 -13.73 -18.11
CA ASN A 36 8.54 -14.59 -16.99
C ASN A 36 9.46 -15.75 -17.42
N LYS A 37 9.41 -16.21 -18.68
CA LYS A 37 10.33 -17.24 -19.20
C LYS A 37 11.80 -16.86 -19.01
N SER A 38 12.11 -15.56 -19.04
CA SER A 38 13.46 -15.01 -18.88
C SER A 38 13.84 -14.67 -17.42
N SER A 39 12.89 -14.78 -16.48
CA SER A 39 13.09 -14.36 -15.09
C SER A 39 13.85 -15.40 -14.26
N LYS A 40 14.74 -14.94 -13.37
CA LYS A 40 15.45 -15.80 -12.41
C LYS A 40 14.52 -16.46 -11.39
N ARG A 41 13.33 -15.88 -11.15
CA ARG A 41 12.31 -16.39 -10.22
C ARG A 41 11.09 -16.97 -10.93
N ARG A 42 11.27 -17.49 -12.14
CA ARG A 42 10.20 -18.00 -13.00
C ARG A 42 9.19 -18.89 -12.27
N ALA A 43 9.67 -19.92 -11.56
CA ALA A 43 8.80 -20.89 -10.89
C ALA A 43 7.92 -20.25 -9.80
N ASP A 44 8.48 -19.33 -9.01
CA ASP A 44 7.73 -18.62 -7.97
C ASP A 44 6.67 -17.70 -8.60
N ILE A 45 7.01 -17.00 -9.68
CA ILE A 45 6.10 -16.09 -10.38
C ILE A 45 5.00 -16.88 -11.10
N ASP A 46 5.32 -18.00 -11.73
CA ASP A 46 4.32 -18.88 -12.38
C ASP A 46 3.32 -19.43 -11.34
N ALA A 47 3.80 -19.78 -10.14
CA ALA A 47 2.93 -20.17 -9.04
C ALA A 47 1.98 -19.03 -8.62
N LEU A 48 2.49 -17.80 -8.49
CA LEU A 48 1.65 -16.64 -8.17
C LEU A 48 0.58 -16.40 -9.23
N LEU A 49 0.94 -16.42 -10.51
CA LEU A 49 0.00 -16.19 -11.61
C LEU A 49 -1.08 -17.28 -11.68
N THR A 50 -0.71 -18.54 -11.41
CA THR A 50 -1.67 -19.66 -11.38
C THR A 50 -2.69 -19.53 -10.27
N ILE A 51 -2.32 -18.95 -9.12
CA ILE A 51 -3.28 -18.76 -8.02
C ILE A 51 -4.29 -17.65 -8.37
N VAL A 52 -3.85 -16.60 -9.08
CA VAL A 52 -4.71 -15.49 -9.49
C VAL A 52 -5.66 -15.90 -10.61
N ASN A 53 -5.19 -16.76 -11.53
CA ASN A 53 -5.99 -17.27 -12.63
C ASN A 53 -5.87 -18.80 -12.70
N PRO A 54 -6.61 -19.53 -11.85
CA PRO A 54 -6.58 -20.98 -11.86
C PRO A 54 -7.09 -21.49 -13.21
N PRO A 55 -6.54 -22.60 -13.73
CA PRO A 55 -7.05 -23.21 -14.95
C PRO A 55 -8.54 -23.54 -14.78
N PRO A 56 -9.35 -23.40 -15.85
CA PRO A 56 -10.79 -23.64 -15.76
C PRO A 56 -11.05 -25.06 -15.24
N ALA A 57 -11.70 -25.14 -14.08
CA ALA A 57 -12.11 -26.41 -13.49
C ALA A 57 -13.15 -27.10 -14.39
N PRO A 58 -13.18 -28.45 -14.46
CA PRO A 58 -14.22 -29.15 -15.19
C PRO A 58 -15.59 -28.79 -14.62
N ALA A 59 -16.53 -28.46 -15.52
CA ALA A 59 -17.79 -27.80 -15.21
C ALA A 59 -18.59 -28.51 -14.10
N SER A 60 -18.72 -27.83 -12.95
CA SER A 60 -19.82 -28.04 -12.02
C SER A 60 -20.33 -26.70 -11.48
N THR A 61 -21.60 -26.50 -11.82
CA THR A 61 -22.69 -25.69 -11.26
C THR A 61 -22.42 -24.45 -10.38
N GLU A 62 -23.08 -23.36 -10.81
CA GLU A 62 -23.32 -22.06 -10.16
C GLU A 62 -23.27 -22.01 -8.61
N GLN A 63 -22.37 -21.16 -8.11
CA GLN A 63 -22.34 -20.47 -6.80
C GLN A 63 -20.96 -19.78 -6.74
N THR A 64 -20.71 -18.50 -6.44
CA THR A 64 -21.40 -17.50 -5.62
C THR A 64 -20.64 -16.17 -5.83
N LYS A 65 -21.34 -15.04 -6.04
CA LYS A 65 -20.73 -13.68 -5.99
C LYS A 65 -20.27 -13.26 -4.58
N SER A 66 -20.44 -14.13 -3.59
CA SER A 66 -20.03 -13.93 -2.19
C SER A 66 -18.70 -14.61 -1.82
N ILE A 67 -18.10 -15.38 -2.73
CA ILE A 67 -16.90 -16.19 -2.46
C ILE A 67 -15.59 -15.46 -2.80
N THR A 68 -15.62 -14.34 -3.53
CA THR A 68 -14.43 -13.51 -3.81
C THR A 68 -13.87 -12.79 -2.57
N PHE A 69 -14.69 -12.57 -1.54
CA PHE A 69 -14.32 -11.77 -0.37
C PHE A 69 -13.42 -12.51 0.64
N LEU A 70 -13.65 -13.81 0.86
CA LEU A 70 -12.79 -14.65 1.72
C LEU A 70 -11.50 -15.09 1.02
N HIS A 71 -11.54 -15.24 -0.31
CA HIS A 71 -10.36 -15.54 -1.10
C HIS A 71 -9.31 -14.44 -0.99
N ASN A 72 -9.67 -13.15 -1.02
CA ASN A 72 -8.65 -12.09 -0.97
C ASN A 72 -7.92 -11.98 0.37
N PHE A 73 -8.54 -12.26 1.53
CA PHE A 73 -7.82 -12.24 2.81
C PHE A 73 -6.99 -13.52 3.02
N ALA A 74 -7.54 -14.70 2.69
CA ALA A 74 -6.81 -15.96 2.76
C ALA A 74 -5.65 -16.00 1.75
N PHE A 75 -5.86 -15.45 0.55
CA PHE A 75 -4.83 -15.27 -0.49
C PHE A 75 -3.81 -14.23 -0.07
N PHE A 76 -4.21 -13.08 0.50
CA PHE A 76 -3.29 -12.08 1.05
C PHE A 76 -2.42 -12.65 2.17
N HIS A 77 -3.04 -13.35 3.13
CA HIS A 77 -2.33 -14.06 4.19
C HIS A 77 -1.38 -15.09 3.57
N PHE A 78 -1.86 -15.98 2.69
CA PHE A 78 -1.04 -16.97 2.00
C PHE A 78 0.12 -16.35 1.21
N LEU A 79 -0.07 -15.21 0.54
CA LEU A 79 0.97 -14.53 -0.24
C LEU A 79 2.09 -14.00 0.66
N LEU A 80 1.73 -13.43 1.82
CA LEU A 80 2.64 -12.88 2.82
C LEU A 80 3.29 -13.96 3.69
N THR A 81 2.54 -15.02 4.03
CA THR A 81 2.97 -16.11 4.90
C THR A 81 3.47 -17.34 4.17
N SER A 82 3.43 -17.39 2.82
CA SER A 82 4.01 -18.50 2.03
C SER A 82 5.51 -18.72 2.26
N HIS A 83 6.24 -17.72 2.80
CA HIS A 83 7.61 -17.89 3.27
C HIS A 83 7.72 -18.63 4.62
N TYR A 84 6.65 -18.68 5.41
CA TYR A 84 6.53 -19.38 6.70
C TYR A 84 5.93 -20.77 6.50
N ARG A 85 6.74 -21.67 5.95
CA ARG A 85 6.31 -22.99 5.45
C ARG A 85 5.91 -24.02 6.53
N ASN A 86 5.94 -23.67 7.83
CA ASN A 86 5.89 -24.65 8.92
C ASN A 86 5.00 -24.24 10.11
N GLY A 87 3.79 -23.71 9.87
CA GLY A 87 2.80 -23.48 10.94
C GLY A 87 3.28 -22.58 12.10
N SER A 88 4.37 -21.85 11.88
CA SER A 88 4.89 -20.86 12.80
C SER A 88 4.18 -19.57 12.45
N SER A 89 3.33 -19.09 13.37
CA SER A 89 2.91 -17.69 13.39
C SER A 89 4.17 -16.84 13.27
N ALA A 90 4.13 -15.87 12.35
CA ALA A 90 5.27 -15.00 12.19
C ALA A 90 5.46 -14.19 13.47
N PRO A 91 6.69 -13.75 13.81
CA PRO A 91 6.94 -13.02 15.06
C PRO A 91 6.02 -11.81 15.28
N TRP A 92 5.57 -11.18 14.19
CA TRP A 92 4.63 -10.05 14.22
C TRP A 92 3.18 -10.46 14.52
N ASP A 93 2.77 -11.70 14.23
CA ASP A 93 1.42 -12.17 14.55
C ASP A 93 1.22 -12.21 16.08
N TYR A 94 2.24 -12.68 16.83
CA TYR A 94 2.24 -12.67 18.30
C TYR A 94 2.23 -11.24 18.87
N GLN A 95 3.02 -10.35 18.28
CA GLN A 95 3.05 -8.94 18.68
C GLN A 95 1.69 -8.27 18.46
N GLN A 96 0.99 -8.62 17.37
CA GLN A 96 -0.31 -8.07 17.05
C GLN A 96 -1.40 -8.57 18.00
N GLU A 97 -1.43 -9.87 18.31
CA GLU A 97 -2.36 -10.43 19.31
C GLU A 97 -2.14 -9.81 20.70
N SER A 98 -0.88 -9.68 21.11
CA SER A 98 -0.50 -9.03 22.37
C SER A 98 -0.95 -7.57 22.42
N ALA A 99 -0.76 -6.82 21.33
CA ALA A 99 -1.20 -5.43 21.22
C ALA A 99 -2.72 -5.29 21.29
N ILE A 100 -3.47 -6.19 20.65
CA ILE A 100 -4.94 -6.24 20.71
C ILE A 100 -5.42 -6.50 22.14
N GLN A 101 -4.78 -7.44 22.84
CA GLN A 101 -5.11 -7.77 24.22
C GLN A 101 -4.85 -6.58 25.16
N VAL A 102 -3.68 -5.94 25.06
CA VAL A 102 -3.35 -4.73 25.83
C VAL A 102 -4.34 -3.59 25.54
N GLN A 103 -4.75 -3.39 24.28
CA GLN A 103 -5.78 -2.40 23.95
C GLN A 103 -7.17 -2.76 24.49
N LYS A 104 -7.46 -4.04 24.68
CA LYS A 104 -8.72 -4.50 25.28
C LYS A 104 -8.73 -4.22 26.77
N GLU A 105 -7.66 -4.58 27.47
CA GLU A 105 -7.46 -4.32 28.89
C GLU A 105 -7.44 -2.81 29.21
N ASN A 106 -6.75 -2.00 28.40
CA ASN A 106 -6.74 -0.54 28.55
C ASN A 106 -8.13 0.09 28.33
N LYS A 107 -8.96 -0.49 27.45
CA LYS A 107 -10.34 -0.02 27.27
C LYS A 107 -11.21 -0.36 28.48
N GLU A 108 -11.00 -1.54 29.08
CA GLU A 108 -11.71 -1.99 30.28
C GLU A 108 -11.33 -1.15 31.52
N SER A 109 -10.10 -0.63 31.58
CA SER A 109 -9.64 0.30 32.62
C SER A 109 -9.99 1.78 32.38
N GLY A 110 -10.75 2.10 31.33
CA GLY A 110 -11.17 3.47 31.00
C GLY A 110 -10.11 4.34 30.31
N GLY A 111 -9.02 3.75 29.82
CA GLY A 111 -8.00 4.43 29.03
C GLY A 111 -8.45 4.75 27.60
N GLU A 112 -7.93 5.84 27.04
CA GLU A 112 -8.17 6.22 25.65
C GLU A 112 -7.36 5.33 24.69
N ARG A 113 -7.99 4.88 23.59
CA ARG A 113 -7.29 4.12 22.55
C ARG A 113 -6.46 5.05 21.69
N VAL A 114 -5.15 4.78 21.63
CA VAL A 114 -4.23 5.48 20.75
C VAL A 114 -3.99 4.65 19.48
N ASN A 115 -4.49 5.17 18.36
CA ASN A 115 -4.26 4.58 17.04
C ASN A 115 -3.38 5.52 16.21
N LEU A 116 -2.22 5.00 15.78
CA LEU A 116 -1.23 5.69 14.97
C LEU A 116 -1.18 5.07 13.56
N LEU A 117 -1.20 5.92 12.53
CA LEU A 117 -0.83 5.54 11.18
C LEU A 117 0.58 6.04 10.89
N SER A 118 1.52 5.12 10.69
CA SER A 118 2.90 5.43 10.32
C SER A 118 3.12 5.18 8.84
N LEU A 119 3.66 6.18 8.13
CA LEU A 119 3.89 6.13 6.69
C LEU A 119 5.39 6.20 6.38
N ASP A 120 5.89 5.17 5.70
CA ASP A 120 7.30 5.08 5.35
C ASP A 120 7.69 6.05 4.23
N GLY A 121 8.99 6.39 4.20
CA GLY A 121 9.59 7.13 3.11
C GLY A 121 9.84 6.27 1.86
N GLY A 122 10.10 6.92 0.72
CA GLY A 122 10.39 6.15 -0.50
C GLY A 122 10.57 6.96 -1.80
N GLY A 123 10.64 8.29 -1.73
CA GLY A 123 10.60 9.14 -2.91
C GLY A 123 9.34 8.87 -3.72
N ILE A 124 9.48 8.69 -5.04
CA ILE A 124 8.34 8.41 -5.92
C ILE A 124 7.51 7.16 -5.53
N ARG A 125 8.10 6.21 -4.79
CA ARG A 125 7.38 5.02 -4.31
C ARG A 125 6.25 5.34 -3.30
N GLY A 126 6.12 6.59 -2.85
CA GLY A 126 4.94 7.06 -2.12
C GLY A 126 3.62 6.74 -2.80
N LEU A 127 3.59 6.66 -4.14
CA LEU A 127 2.41 6.23 -4.89
C LEU A 127 1.92 4.83 -4.48
N VAL A 128 2.81 3.93 -4.06
CA VAL A 128 2.44 2.61 -3.54
C VAL A 128 1.74 2.73 -2.19
N VAL A 129 2.26 3.57 -1.29
CA VAL A 129 1.63 3.84 0.02
C VAL A 129 0.26 4.47 -0.16
N ILE A 130 0.11 5.43 -1.08
CA ILE A 130 -1.17 6.06 -1.39
C ILE A 130 -2.16 5.02 -1.93
N GLN A 131 -1.72 4.14 -2.83
CA GLN A 131 -2.56 3.08 -3.38
C GLN A 131 -3.00 2.09 -2.29
N MET A 132 -2.09 1.70 -1.39
CA MET A 132 -2.42 0.90 -0.19
C MET A 132 -3.52 1.56 0.62
N LEU A 133 -3.37 2.86 0.94
CA LEU A 133 -4.38 3.61 1.68
C LEU A 133 -5.72 3.66 0.93
N SER A 134 -5.72 3.83 -0.40
CA SER A 134 -6.96 3.81 -1.20
C SER A 134 -7.67 2.45 -1.15
N GLU A 135 -6.95 1.33 -1.19
CA GLU A 135 -7.58 0.02 -1.05
C GLU A 135 -8.11 -0.23 0.36
N LEU A 136 -7.38 0.24 1.38
CA LEU A 136 -7.89 0.20 2.76
C LEU A 136 -9.17 1.04 2.89
N GLU A 137 -9.22 2.24 2.30
CA GLU A 137 -10.41 3.11 2.32
C GLU A 137 -11.61 2.45 1.62
N LYS A 138 -11.40 1.80 0.47
CA LYS A 138 -12.47 1.05 -0.19
C LYS A 138 -13.01 -0.10 0.67
N LYS A 139 -12.13 -0.75 1.44
CA LYS A 139 -12.48 -1.93 2.25
C LYS A 139 -13.14 -1.56 3.58
N PHE A 140 -12.66 -0.50 4.23
CA PHE A 140 -13.09 -0.10 5.58
C PHE A 140 -14.01 1.13 5.58
N GLY A 141 -14.21 1.77 4.44
CA GLY A 141 -15.03 2.97 4.25
C GLY A 141 -14.22 4.26 4.17
N THR A 142 -14.89 5.32 3.71
CA THR A 142 -14.32 6.68 3.54
C THR A 142 -13.82 7.30 4.85
N ASP A 143 -14.29 6.78 5.98
CA ASP A 143 -13.91 7.26 7.31
C ASP A 143 -12.70 6.52 7.89
N LEU A 144 -11.94 5.75 7.08
CA LEU A 144 -10.73 5.05 7.54
C LEU A 144 -9.82 5.95 8.38
N LEU A 145 -9.58 7.18 7.92
CA LEU A 145 -8.70 8.13 8.62
C LEU A 145 -9.27 8.61 9.96
N SER A 146 -10.59 8.53 10.19
CA SER A 146 -11.19 8.86 11.49
C SER A 146 -10.74 7.88 12.59
N SER A 147 -10.34 6.66 12.21
CA SER A 147 -9.87 5.64 13.16
C SER A 147 -8.47 5.92 13.71
N PHE A 148 -7.73 6.87 13.13
CA PHE A 148 -6.37 7.23 13.55
C PHE A 148 -6.33 8.63 14.14
N GLY A 149 -5.97 8.73 15.43
CA GLY A 149 -5.78 10.00 16.12
C GLY A 149 -4.40 10.60 15.90
N TRP A 150 -3.43 9.75 15.53
CA TRP A 150 -2.05 10.14 15.29
C TRP A 150 -1.63 9.72 13.89
N LEU A 151 -0.91 10.61 13.20
CA LEU A 151 -0.29 10.37 11.92
C LEU A 151 1.20 10.65 12.04
N GLY A 152 2.03 9.79 11.49
CA GLY A 152 3.48 10.02 11.44
C GLY A 152 4.05 9.51 10.13
N GLY A 153 5.24 10.00 9.78
CA GLY A 153 5.92 9.48 8.61
C GLY A 153 7.28 10.11 8.36
N THR A 154 8.05 9.48 7.47
CA THR A 154 9.41 9.93 7.13
C THR A 154 9.49 10.30 5.65
N SER A 155 10.14 11.43 5.31
CA SER A 155 10.31 11.88 3.91
C SER A 155 8.96 11.96 3.18
N THR A 156 8.76 11.20 2.11
CA THR A 156 7.47 11.01 1.43
C THR A 156 6.31 10.75 2.40
N GLY A 157 6.50 9.88 3.39
CA GLY A 157 5.47 9.58 4.37
C GLY A 157 5.12 10.78 5.25
N ALA A 158 6.08 11.66 5.55
CA ALA A 158 5.84 12.89 6.28
C ALA A 158 4.95 13.86 5.48
N ILE A 159 5.22 14.00 4.16
CA ILE A 159 4.41 14.83 3.25
C ILE A 159 2.96 14.31 3.22
N LEU A 160 2.78 12.98 3.17
CA LEU A 160 1.46 12.36 3.18
C LEU A 160 0.76 12.52 4.53
N ALA A 161 1.45 12.29 5.65
CA ALA A 161 0.91 12.49 6.99
C ALA A 161 0.45 13.94 7.19
N LEU A 162 1.24 14.91 6.71
CA LEU A 162 0.89 16.33 6.73
C LEU A 162 -0.37 16.63 5.91
N ALA A 163 -0.48 16.06 4.70
CA ALA A 163 -1.67 16.24 3.87
C ALA A 163 -2.94 15.68 4.52
N LEU A 164 -2.85 14.45 5.03
CA LEU A 164 -3.98 13.75 5.65
C LEU A 164 -4.41 14.44 6.97
N SER A 165 -3.46 14.99 7.73
CA SER A 165 -3.77 15.76 8.97
C SER A 165 -4.40 17.13 8.69
N GLN A 166 -4.18 17.72 7.51
CA GLN A 166 -4.94 18.89 7.05
C GLN A 166 -6.33 18.53 6.48
N GLY A 167 -6.75 17.26 6.58
CA GLY A 167 -8.04 16.80 6.09
C GLY A 167 -8.11 16.58 4.58
N LYS A 168 -6.96 16.56 3.88
CA LYS A 168 -6.94 16.21 2.44
C LYS A 168 -7.26 14.74 2.28
N SER A 169 -8.06 14.42 1.26
CA SER A 169 -8.43 13.03 0.96
C SER A 169 -7.26 12.22 0.42
N ILE A 170 -7.36 10.88 0.47
CA ILE A 170 -6.36 9.99 -0.14
C ILE A 170 -6.29 10.23 -1.66
N ALA A 171 -7.42 10.50 -2.30
CA ALA A 171 -7.48 10.87 -3.72
C ALA A 171 -6.73 12.18 -4.01
N HIS A 172 -6.83 13.19 -3.14
CA HIS A 172 -6.04 14.42 -3.25
C HIS A 172 -4.55 14.14 -3.10
N CYS A 173 -4.16 13.32 -2.11
CA CYS A 173 -2.77 12.92 -1.92
C CYS A 173 -2.21 12.25 -3.19
N ARG A 174 -3.00 11.42 -3.88
CA ARG A 174 -2.62 10.82 -5.16
C ARG A 174 -2.34 11.89 -6.22
N SER A 175 -3.27 12.82 -6.42
CA SER A 175 -3.12 13.92 -7.40
C SER A 175 -1.94 14.84 -7.08
N MET A 176 -1.73 15.15 -5.80
CA MET A 176 -0.56 15.88 -5.32
C MET A 176 0.73 15.14 -5.69
N TYR A 177 0.81 13.84 -5.43
CA TYR A 177 2.02 13.08 -5.68
C TYR A 177 2.33 12.88 -7.17
N PHE A 178 1.30 12.84 -8.02
CA PHE A 178 1.50 12.88 -9.48
C PHE A 178 2.09 14.21 -9.95
N ARG A 179 1.63 15.35 -9.44
CA ARG A 179 2.24 16.67 -9.75
C ARG A 179 3.67 16.75 -9.24
N LEU A 180 3.89 16.36 -7.98
CA LEU A 180 5.23 16.32 -7.39
C LEU A 180 6.19 15.44 -8.20
N LYS A 181 5.70 14.32 -8.77
CA LYS A 181 6.49 13.46 -9.66
C LYS A 181 7.07 14.22 -10.84
N ASP A 182 6.20 14.97 -11.52
CA ASP A 182 6.53 15.64 -12.77
C ASP A 182 7.34 16.91 -12.55
N GLU A 183 7.28 17.50 -11.37
CA GLU A 183 8.07 18.68 -11.01
C GLU A 183 9.43 18.31 -10.39
N LEU A 184 9.47 17.36 -9.46
CA LEU A 184 10.65 17.07 -8.63
C LEU A 184 11.53 15.93 -9.16
N PHE A 185 10.94 14.86 -9.70
CA PHE A 185 11.69 13.66 -10.10
C PHE A 185 12.06 13.66 -11.58
N CYS A 186 12.35 14.84 -12.13
CA CYS A 186 12.77 15.05 -13.51
C CYS A 186 14.28 15.31 -13.59
N GLY A 187 14.94 14.70 -14.58
CA GLY A 187 16.38 14.85 -14.82
C GLY A 187 17.27 13.95 -13.96
N GLU A 188 18.56 14.25 -13.98
CA GLU A 188 19.57 13.54 -13.20
C GLU A 188 19.67 14.09 -11.77
N ARG A 189 20.12 13.24 -10.85
CA ARG A 189 20.37 13.65 -9.47
C ARG A 189 21.66 14.46 -9.39
N PRO A 190 21.78 15.40 -8.45
CA PRO A 190 20.81 15.74 -7.39
C PRO A 190 19.66 16.64 -7.87
N TYR A 191 18.46 16.44 -7.30
CA TYR A 191 17.30 17.28 -7.59
C TYR A 191 17.42 18.64 -6.91
N ILE A 192 16.84 19.67 -7.53
CA ILE A 192 16.87 21.04 -7.03
C ILE A 192 15.93 21.17 -5.82
N GLY A 193 16.49 21.46 -4.64
CA GLY A 193 15.72 21.58 -3.40
C GLY A 193 14.66 22.70 -3.43
N ALA A 194 14.93 23.78 -4.17
CA ALA A 194 13.98 24.89 -4.33
C ALA A 194 12.66 24.47 -4.98
N THR A 195 12.68 23.45 -5.86
CA THR A 195 11.47 22.91 -6.47
C THR A 195 10.58 22.24 -5.42
N LEU A 196 11.18 21.44 -4.53
CA LEU A 196 10.44 20.82 -3.43
C LEU A 196 9.89 21.88 -2.46
N ASP A 197 10.69 22.89 -2.10
CA ASP A 197 10.25 23.96 -1.19
C ASP A 197 9.06 24.74 -1.76
N SER A 198 9.16 25.16 -3.03
CA SER A 198 8.06 25.85 -3.72
C SER A 198 6.80 24.99 -3.81
N PHE A 199 6.95 23.69 -4.07
CA PHE A 199 5.81 22.77 -4.10
C PHE A 199 5.14 22.67 -2.72
N LEU A 200 5.93 22.50 -1.65
CA LEU A 200 5.40 22.37 -0.30
C LEU A 200 4.70 23.65 0.16
N ARG A 201 5.25 24.83 -0.12
CA ARG A 201 4.61 26.12 0.17
C ARG A 201 3.27 26.26 -0.56
N SER A 202 3.25 25.95 -1.86
CA SER A 202 2.02 26.02 -2.65
C SER A 202 0.96 25.03 -2.18
N GLU A 203 1.38 23.85 -1.70
CA GLU A 203 0.47 22.78 -1.34
C GLU A 203 -0.07 22.94 0.09
N PHE A 204 0.75 23.36 1.04
CA PHE A 204 0.42 23.40 2.48
C PHE A 204 0.17 24.80 3.03
N GLY A 205 0.45 25.84 2.24
CA GLY A 205 0.39 27.24 2.64
C GLY A 205 1.73 27.73 3.16
N GLU A 206 2.10 28.95 2.77
CA GLU A 206 3.41 29.53 3.10
C GLU A 206 3.53 29.92 4.58
N ASP A 207 2.44 30.41 5.18
CA ASP A 207 2.38 30.83 6.57
C ASP A 207 1.81 29.76 7.51
N THR A 208 1.45 28.59 6.98
CA THR A 208 0.86 27.50 7.77
C THR A 208 1.93 26.84 8.64
N THR A 209 1.68 26.80 9.95
CA THR A 209 2.54 26.14 10.92
C THR A 209 1.98 24.80 11.36
N LEU A 210 2.80 23.97 12.02
CA LEU A 210 2.31 22.71 12.61
C LEU A 210 1.28 22.95 13.72
N ALA A 211 1.28 24.11 14.38
CA ALA A 211 0.32 24.45 15.43
C ALA A 211 -1.10 24.67 14.87
N ASP A 212 -1.21 25.04 13.59
CA ASP A 212 -2.50 25.25 12.93
C ASP A 212 -3.21 23.92 12.61
N ILE A 213 -2.49 22.80 12.68
CA ILE A 213 -3.01 21.46 12.42
C ILE A 213 -3.56 20.86 13.71
N THR A 214 -4.87 21.01 13.91
CA THR A 214 -5.56 20.60 15.14
C THR A 214 -6.37 19.33 15.01
N SER A 215 -6.66 18.89 13.78
CA SER A 215 -7.58 17.76 13.53
C SER A 215 -7.00 16.40 13.94
N LYS A 216 -5.68 16.25 13.84
CA LYS A 216 -4.92 15.02 14.14
C LYS A 216 -3.55 15.38 14.68
N LYS A 217 -3.02 14.55 15.57
CA LYS A 217 -1.67 14.74 16.12
C LYS A 217 -0.63 14.23 15.12
N LEU A 218 0.36 15.07 14.80
CA LEU A 218 1.51 14.73 13.94
C LEU A 218 2.74 14.37 14.78
N VAL A 219 3.48 13.32 14.36
CA VAL A 219 4.73 12.84 15.00
C VAL A 219 5.79 12.57 13.95
#